data_AF-A0A2K1L746-F1
#
_entry.id   AF-A0A2K1L746-F1
#
_cell.length_a   1.000
_cell.length_b   1.000
_cell.length_c   1.000
_cell.angle_alpha   90.00
_cell.angle_beta   90.00
_cell.angle_gamma   90.00
#
_symmetry.space_group_name_H-M   'P 1'
#
loop_
_entity.id
_entity.type
_entity.pdbx_description
1 polymer ?
#
loop_
_entity_poly.entity_id
_entity_poly.type
_entity_poly.pdbx_seq_one_letter_code
_entity_poly.pdbx_strand_id
1 'polypeptide(L)'
;MCGTHAYLTLLPCLGGIDRAHRLAMAEDRYKPWWAIDKAAWREAFEPFFKFKSISDHRDTPLPPWSEADVQEFIDSDPVYGPRLKQVRQGATIANYGALVGGLATAGVAFRYSKNIPGALGAFLGGTAMSWAVAEEGANFALGLYKFNCMDVNLKFLDWWERKQG
;
A
#
# COMPACT_ATOMS: atom_id res chain seq x y z
N MET A 1 -0.80 0.85 -1.91
CA MET A 1 -0.09 1.11 -0.62
C MET A 1 -1.11 1.72 0.32
N CYS A 2 -1.35 1.09 1.46
CA CYS A 2 -2.49 1.44 2.32
C CYS A 2 -2.14 2.64 3.20
N GLY A 3 -2.46 3.83 2.67
CA GLY A 3 -2.61 5.14 3.34
C GLY A 3 -1.78 5.36 4.60
N THR A 4 -0.49 5.63 4.44
CA THR A 4 0.32 6.17 5.53
C THR A 4 -0.02 7.66 5.71
N HIS A 5 -0.61 7.97 6.88
CA HIS A 5 -0.69 9.28 7.54
C HIS A 5 -1.94 10.15 7.32
N ALA A 6 -2.94 9.91 8.16
CA ALA A 6 -3.75 10.97 8.77
C ALA A 6 -3.49 11.01 10.28
N TYR A 7 -2.28 11.37 10.69
CA TYR A 7 -1.95 11.70 12.09
C TYR A 7 -2.32 13.17 12.33
N LEU A 8 -3.60 13.45 12.52
CA LEU A 8 -4.05 14.76 12.98
C LEU A 8 -5.47 14.64 13.50
N THR A 9 -5.60 14.11 14.73
CA THR A 9 -6.57 14.51 15.77
C THR A 9 -6.75 13.35 16.75
N LEU A 10 -6.21 13.47 17.97
CA LEU A 10 -6.84 12.96 19.21
C LEU A 10 -6.12 13.56 20.43
N LEU A 11 -6.85 14.50 21.05
CA LEU A 11 -6.87 15.07 22.41
C LEU A 11 -5.66 14.94 23.38
N PRO A 12 -5.34 16.03 24.12
CA PRO A 12 -4.37 16.04 25.20
C PRO A 12 -5.04 15.75 26.54
N CYS A 13 -4.65 14.69 27.24
CA CYS A 13 -4.85 14.56 28.69
C CYS A 13 -4.06 13.36 29.19
N LEU A 14 -2.91 13.62 29.83
CA LEU A 14 -2.46 12.99 31.08
C LEU A 14 -1.07 13.56 31.41
N GLY A 15 -0.93 14.00 32.66
CA GLY A 15 0.13 14.90 33.13
C GLY A 15 1.50 14.25 33.32
N GLY A 16 2.47 15.15 33.51
CA GLY A 16 3.63 14.88 34.36
C GLY A 16 4.85 14.22 33.71
N ILE A 17 5.27 14.65 32.51
CA ILE A 17 6.67 14.44 32.06
C ILE A 17 7.16 15.74 31.40
N ASP A 18 8.36 16.13 31.83
CA ASP A 18 9.08 17.39 31.73
C ASP A 18 8.80 18.30 30.52
N ARG A 19 8.59 19.58 30.84
CA ARG A 19 8.56 20.70 29.89
C ARG A 19 9.88 20.79 29.10
N ALA A 20 11.01 20.40 29.70
CA ALA A 20 12.31 20.36 29.02
C ALA A 20 12.38 19.28 27.93
N HIS A 21 11.83 18.09 28.18
CA HIS A 21 11.77 17.01 27.19
C HIS A 21 10.80 17.34 26.04
N ARG A 22 9.74 18.08 26.34
CA ARG A 22 8.76 18.56 25.34
C ARG A 22 9.30 19.71 24.48
N LEU A 23 10.23 20.51 25.02
CA LEU A 23 10.91 21.60 24.29
C LEU A 23 12.06 21.06 23.43
N ALA A 24 12.82 20.08 23.92
CA ALA A 24 13.84 19.39 23.12
C ALA A 24 13.24 18.68 21.90
N MET A 25 12.04 18.11 22.02
CA MET A 25 11.30 17.51 20.90
C MET A 25 10.59 18.54 20.00
N ALA A 26 10.56 19.82 20.37
CA ALA A 26 9.91 20.87 19.60
C ALA A 26 10.88 21.63 18.69
N GLU A 27 12.16 21.72 19.06
CA GLU A 27 13.19 22.45 18.32
C GLU A 27 13.67 21.70 17.07
N ASP A 28 13.52 20.37 17.02
CA ASP A 28 13.94 19.50 15.90
C ASP A 28 12.85 19.22 14.83
N ARG A 29 11.70 19.92 14.85
CA ARG A 29 10.52 19.56 14.04
C ARG A 29 10.27 20.37 12.76
N TYR A 30 11.17 21.25 12.36
CA TYR A 30 11.04 21.92 11.06
C TYR A 30 12.14 21.47 10.09
N LYS A 31 11.77 20.57 9.18
CA LYS A 31 12.53 20.29 7.97
C LYS A 31 11.83 21.03 6.82
N PRO A 32 12.54 21.85 6.02
CA PRO A 32 11.90 22.47 4.86
C PRO A 32 11.42 21.38 3.89
N TRP A 33 10.41 21.66 3.08
CA TRP A 33 9.75 20.64 2.23
C TRP A 33 10.70 19.98 1.21
N TRP A 34 11.84 20.59 0.92
CA TRP A 34 12.91 20.05 0.06
C TRP A 34 13.99 19.26 0.83
N ALA A 35 14.01 19.31 2.16
CA ALA A 35 14.99 18.56 2.94
C ALA A 35 14.64 17.07 2.93
N ILE A 36 15.62 16.26 2.54
CA ILE A 36 15.48 14.80 2.52
C ILE A 36 15.51 14.29 3.95
N ASP A 37 14.34 13.93 4.47
CA ASP A 37 14.23 13.24 5.75
C ASP A 37 14.55 11.75 5.57
N LYS A 38 15.83 11.38 5.74
CA LYS A 38 16.28 9.99 5.61
C LYS A 38 15.51 9.02 6.50
N ALA A 39 15.03 9.46 7.67
CA ALA A 39 14.24 8.62 8.56
C ALA A 39 12.85 8.37 7.97
N ALA A 40 12.16 9.42 7.51
CA ALA A 40 10.87 9.29 6.84
C ALA A 40 10.96 8.46 5.55
N TRP A 41 12.02 8.64 4.75
CA TRP A 41 12.27 7.81 3.57
C TRP A 41 12.52 6.34 3.94
N ARG A 42 13.23 6.07 5.04
CA ARG A 42 13.45 4.70 5.53
C ARG A 42 12.15 4.04 5.99
N GLU A 43 11.27 4.78 6.66
CA GLU A 43 9.95 4.31 7.06
C GLU A 43 9.04 4.05 5.85
N ALA A 44 9.00 4.98 4.89
CA ALA A 44 8.23 4.81 3.65
C ALA A 44 8.66 3.58 2.84
N PHE A 45 9.97 3.26 2.86
CA PHE A 45 10.51 2.08 2.18
C PHE A 45 10.58 0.82 3.05
N GLU A 46 10.26 0.90 4.35
CA GLU A 46 10.31 -0.25 5.28
C GLU A 46 9.57 -1.49 4.74
N PRO A 47 8.37 -1.37 4.15
CA PRO A 47 7.68 -2.54 3.58
C PRO A 47 8.48 -3.27 2.50
N PHE A 48 9.19 -2.53 1.64
CA PHE A 48 10.01 -3.14 0.59
C PHE A 48 11.20 -3.89 1.16
N PHE A 49 11.83 -3.34 2.21
CA PHE A 49 12.90 -4.04 2.91
C PHE A 49 12.40 -5.31 3.60
N LYS A 50 11.19 -5.27 4.17
CA LYS A 50 10.54 -6.45 4.76
C LYS A 50 10.21 -7.53 3.71
N PHE A 51 9.67 -7.16 2.55
CA PHE A 51 9.47 -8.13 1.48
C PHE A 51 10.79 -8.71 0.96
N LYS A 52 11.81 -7.87 0.83
CA LYS A 52 13.13 -8.32 0.40
C LYS A 52 13.75 -9.30 1.41
N SER A 53 13.60 -9.08 2.72
CA SER A 53 14.14 -10.00 3.73
C SER A 53 13.54 -11.40 3.66
N ILE A 54 12.29 -11.55 3.20
CA ILE A 54 11.66 -12.87 2.96
C ILE A 54 12.44 -13.65 1.88
N SER A 55 13.06 -12.95 0.93
CA SER A 55 13.86 -13.55 -0.15
C SER A 55 15.36 -13.66 0.11
N ASP A 56 15.93 -12.87 1.04
CA ASP A 56 17.38 -12.73 1.22
C ASP A 56 18.08 -14.01 1.71
N HIS A 57 17.34 -15.00 2.23
CA HIS A 57 17.89 -16.25 2.76
C HIS A 57 17.53 -17.50 1.94
N ARG A 58 17.08 -17.32 0.69
CA ARG A 58 16.62 -18.44 -0.16
C ARG A 58 17.40 -18.53 -1.47
N ASP A 59 17.88 -19.73 -1.79
CA ASP A 59 18.46 -20.06 -3.10
C ASP A 59 17.37 -20.23 -4.19
N THR A 60 16.14 -20.55 -3.80
CA THR A 60 14.99 -20.69 -4.69
C THR A 60 13.85 -19.74 -4.31
N PRO A 61 13.24 -19.03 -5.28
CA PRO A 61 12.10 -18.17 -5.01
C PRO A 61 10.92 -18.98 -4.48
N LEU A 62 10.12 -18.38 -3.58
CA LEU A 62 8.88 -18.98 -3.11
C LEU A 62 7.96 -19.29 -4.31
N PRO A 63 7.30 -20.45 -4.34
CA PRO A 63 6.33 -20.74 -5.38
C PRO A 63 5.18 -19.72 -5.30
N PRO A 64 4.59 -19.33 -6.45
CA PRO A 64 3.41 -18.47 -6.46
C PRO A 64 2.28 -19.17 -5.71
N TRP A 65 1.60 -18.43 -4.84
CA TRP A 65 0.40 -18.92 -4.18
C TRP A 65 -0.78 -18.97 -5.16
N SER A 66 -1.71 -19.88 -4.91
CA SER A 66 -2.98 -19.96 -5.62
C SER A 66 -4.10 -19.24 -4.88
N GLU A 67 -5.24 -19.03 -5.54
CA GLU A 67 -6.45 -18.51 -4.87
C GLU A 67 -6.98 -19.45 -3.78
N ALA A 68 -6.72 -20.76 -3.91
CA ALA A 68 -7.06 -21.73 -2.88
C ALA A 68 -6.24 -21.50 -1.59
N ASP A 69 -4.96 -21.15 -1.74
CA ASP A 69 -4.10 -20.84 -0.59
C ASP A 69 -4.53 -19.55 0.13
N VAL A 70 -4.99 -18.56 -0.65
CA VAL A 70 -5.58 -17.33 -0.09
C VAL A 70 -6.84 -17.66 0.70
N GLN A 71 -7.72 -18.50 0.15
CA GLN A 71 -8.96 -18.90 0.82
C GLN A 71 -8.67 -19.72 2.08
N GLU A 72 -7.70 -20.62 2.03
CA GLU A 72 -7.26 -21.40 3.20
C GLU A 72 -6.69 -20.51 4.31
N PHE A 73 -5.94 -19.45 3.99
CA PHE A 73 -5.53 -18.47 4.99
C PHE A 73 -6.72 -17.70 5.58
N ILE A 74 -7.68 -17.30 4.73
CA ILE A 74 -8.89 -16.60 5.17
C ILE A 74 -9.69 -17.46 6.15
N ASP A 75 -9.77 -18.75 5.90
CA ASP A 75 -10.53 -19.69 6.73
C ASP A 75 -9.77 -20.10 8.00
N SER A 76 -8.43 -20.08 7.98
CA SER A 76 -7.58 -20.48 9.12
C SER A 76 -7.32 -19.34 10.12
N ASP A 77 -7.17 -18.08 9.68
CA ASP A 77 -6.89 -16.95 10.56
C ASP A 77 -8.12 -16.06 10.79
N PRO A 78 -8.73 -16.06 12.00
CA PRO A 78 -9.92 -15.26 12.28
C PRO A 78 -9.66 -13.75 12.40
N VAL A 79 -8.40 -13.32 12.60
CA VAL A 79 -8.03 -11.91 12.78
C VAL A 79 -7.59 -11.29 11.46
N TYR A 80 -6.68 -11.95 10.76
CA TYR A 80 -6.08 -11.46 9.52
C TYR A 80 -6.81 -11.93 8.27
N GLY A 81 -7.55 -13.04 8.32
CA GLY A 81 -8.29 -13.58 7.17
C GLY A 81 -9.32 -12.60 6.59
N PRO A 82 -10.29 -12.09 7.39
CA PRO A 82 -11.28 -11.12 6.89
C PRO A 82 -10.63 -9.84 6.34
N ARG A 83 -9.52 -9.40 6.95
CA ARG A 83 -8.76 -8.23 6.50
C ARG A 83 -8.06 -8.51 5.16
N LEU A 84 -7.47 -9.69 4.99
CA LEU A 84 -6.83 -10.08 3.73
C LEU A 84 -7.86 -10.11 2.60
N LYS A 85 -9.07 -10.61 2.86
CA LYS A 85 -10.17 -10.58 1.90
C LYS A 85 -10.48 -9.16 1.43
N GLN A 86 -10.59 -8.20 2.34
CA GLN A 86 -10.81 -6.79 2.00
C GLN A 86 -9.65 -6.18 1.21
N VAL A 87 -8.40 -6.48 1.61
CA VAL A 87 -7.21 -6.02 0.88
C VAL A 87 -7.19 -6.55 -0.55
N ARG A 88 -7.50 -7.83 -0.75
CA ARG A 88 -7.57 -8.45 -2.08
C ARG A 88 -8.72 -7.87 -2.91
N GLN A 89 -9.89 -7.63 -2.31
CA GLN A 89 -11.00 -6.93 -2.98
C GLN A 89 -10.61 -5.51 -3.41
N GLY A 90 -9.92 -4.77 -2.55
CA GLY A 90 -9.41 -3.43 -2.88
C GLY A 90 -8.42 -3.45 -4.03
N ALA A 91 -7.49 -4.41 -4.04
CA ALA A 91 -6.55 -4.60 -5.14
C ALA A 91 -7.27 -4.95 -6.46
N THR A 92 -8.31 -5.78 -6.41
CA THR A 92 -9.13 -6.09 -7.59
C THR A 92 -9.83 -4.84 -8.13
N ILE A 93 -10.44 -4.02 -7.26
CA ILE A 93 -11.07 -2.75 -7.64
C ILE A 93 -10.05 -1.81 -8.28
N ALA A 94 -8.86 -1.68 -7.69
CA ALA A 94 -7.78 -0.85 -8.22
C ALA A 94 -7.31 -1.32 -9.61
N ASN A 95 -7.15 -2.64 -9.81
CA ASN A 95 -6.81 -3.23 -11.12
C ASN A 95 -7.85 -2.90 -12.19
N TYR A 96 -9.14 -3.04 -11.86
CA TYR A 96 -10.22 -2.69 -12.79
C TYR A 96 -10.24 -1.18 -13.08
N GLY A 97 -10.08 -0.34 -12.06
CA GLY A 97 -9.99 1.10 -12.22
C GLY A 97 -8.85 1.52 -13.14
N ALA A 98 -7.67 0.92 -12.96
CA ALA A 98 -6.51 1.15 -13.79
C ALA A 98 -6.73 0.73 -15.25
N LEU A 99 -7.30 -0.46 -15.48
CA LEU A 99 -7.60 -0.94 -16.82
C LEU A 99 -8.62 -0.02 -17.53
N VAL A 100 -9.71 0.33 -16.85
CA VAL A 100 -10.76 1.21 -17.40
C VAL A 100 -10.17 2.59 -17.71
N GLY A 101 -9.39 3.16 -16.78
CA GLY A 101 -8.73 4.45 -16.96
C GLY A 101 -7.72 4.47 -18.09
N GLY A 102 -6.88 3.43 -18.16
CA GLY A 102 -5.89 3.25 -19.22
C GLY A 102 -6.56 3.17 -20.59
N LEU A 103 -7.57 2.30 -20.74
CA LEU A 103 -8.28 2.12 -22.01
C LEU A 103 -9.05 3.38 -22.43
N ALA A 104 -9.74 4.05 -21.49
CA ALA A 104 -10.46 5.28 -21.80
C ALA A 104 -9.51 6.39 -22.27
N THR A 105 -8.40 6.59 -21.56
CA THR A 105 -7.43 7.65 -21.88
C THR A 105 -6.70 7.36 -23.19
N ALA A 106 -6.28 6.11 -23.41
CA ALA A 106 -5.68 5.67 -24.67
C ALA A 106 -6.66 5.80 -25.84
N GLY A 107 -7.92 5.44 -25.63
CA GLY A 107 -8.98 5.53 -26.63
C GLY A 107 -9.20 6.97 -27.09
N VAL A 108 -9.30 7.91 -26.14
CA VAL A 108 -9.40 9.35 -26.44
C VAL A 108 -8.14 9.84 -27.16
N ALA A 109 -6.96 9.53 -26.64
CA ALA A 109 -5.70 9.95 -27.25
C ALA A 109 -5.57 9.43 -28.70
N PHE A 110 -5.89 8.16 -28.94
CA PHE A 110 -5.84 7.57 -30.29
C PHE A 110 -6.92 8.14 -31.20
N ARG A 111 -8.15 8.37 -30.69
CA ARG A 111 -9.28 8.91 -31.45
C ARG A 111 -8.96 10.26 -32.10
N TYR A 112 -8.23 11.12 -31.39
CA TYR A 112 -7.89 12.47 -31.83
C TYR A 112 -6.49 12.60 -32.45
N SER A 113 -5.46 12.01 -31.86
CA SER A 113 -4.09 12.18 -32.33
C SER A 113 -3.68 11.21 -33.44
N LYS A 114 -4.35 10.05 -33.55
CA LYS A 114 -3.96 8.92 -34.42
C LYS A 114 -2.51 8.47 -34.24
N ASN A 115 -1.88 8.82 -33.11
CA ASN A 115 -0.48 8.57 -32.79
C ASN A 115 -0.39 7.42 -31.79
N ILE A 116 0.23 6.30 -32.19
CA ILE A 116 0.36 5.10 -31.35
C ILE A 116 1.24 5.34 -30.13
N PRO A 117 2.47 5.88 -30.24
CA PRO A 117 3.27 6.29 -29.09
C PRO A 117 2.53 7.21 -28.12
N GLY A 118 1.78 8.19 -28.65
CA GLY A 118 0.96 9.10 -27.85
C GLY A 118 -0.16 8.38 -27.10
N ALA A 119 -0.86 7.46 -27.77
CA ALA A 119 -1.90 6.63 -27.18
C ALA A 119 -1.35 5.65 -26.13
N LEU A 120 -0.15 5.11 -26.34
CA LEU A 120 0.53 4.25 -25.37
C LEU A 120 0.96 5.05 -24.13
N GLY A 121 1.53 6.24 -24.31
CA GLY A 121 1.83 7.13 -23.18
C GLY A 121 0.58 7.50 -22.39
N ALA A 122 -0.52 7.78 -23.10
CA ALA A 122 -1.82 8.05 -22.51
C ALA A 122 -2.41 6.84 -21.77
N PHE A 123 -2.22 5.61 -22.30
CA PHE A 123 -2.60 4.38 -21.62
C PHE A 123 -1.88 4.26 -20.28
N LEU A 124 -0.56 4.41 -20.27
CA LEU A 124 0.26 4.27 -19.05
C LEU A 124 -0.11 5.34 -18.01
N GLY A 125 -0.23 6.60 -18.43
CA GLY A 125 -0.65 7.68 -17.54
C GLY A 125 -2.06 7.49 -16.99
N GLY A 126 -3.02 7.10 -17.85
CA GLY A 126 -4.39 6.81 -17.45
C GLY A 126 -4.47 5.63 -16.48
N THR A 127 -3.70 4.58 -16.72
CA THR A 127 -3.62 3.41 -15.85
C THR A 127 -3.12 3.80 -14.46
N ALA A 128 -2.01 4.54 -14.38
CA ALA A 128 -1.42 4.95 -13.10
C ALA A 128 -2.35 5.88 -12.30
N MET A 129 -2.95 6.88 -12.95
CA MET A 129 -3.84 7.83 -12.27
C MET A 129 -5.13 7.15 -11.81
N SER A 130 -5.75 6.34 -12.65
CA SER A 130 -6.99 5.64 -12.27
C SER A 130 -6.75 4.52 -11.26
N TRP A 131 -5.57 3.88 -11.26
CA TRP A 131 -5.15 3.00 -10.15
C TRP A 131 -5.17 3.75 -8.83
N ALA A 132 -4.52 4.93 -8.76
CA ALA A 132 -4.43 5.70 -7.53
C ALA A 132 -5.80 6.14 -7.01
N VAL A 133 -6.66 6.67 -7.88
CA VAL A 133 -8.02 7.08 -7.50
C VAL A 133 -8.86 5.88 -7.06
N ALA A 134 -8.72 4.74 -7.73
CA ALA A 134 -9.45 3.52 -7.37
C ALA A 134 -8.94 2.91 -6.07
N GLU A 135 -7.64 2.96 -5.76
CA GLU A 135 -7.10 2.59 -4.44
C GLU A 135 -7.68 3.47 -3.34
N GLU A 136 -7.74 4.79 -3.52
CA GLU A 136 -8.35 5.69 -2.53
C GLU A 136 -9.84 5.40 -2.35
N GLY A 137 -10.58 5.24 -3.45
CA GLY A 137 -11.98 4.85 -3.41
C GLY A 137 -12.21 3.52 -2.69
N ALA A 138 -11.37 2.51 -2.95
CA ALA A 138 -11.41 1.22 -2.27
C ALA A 138 -11.05 1.35 -0.78
N ASN A 139 -10.06 2.18 -0.44
CA ASN A 139 -9.67 2.43 0.95
C ASN A 139 -10.86 2.97 1.76
N PHE A 140 -11.58 3.95 1.22
CA PHE A 140 -12.77 4.50 1.86
C PHE A 140 -13.93 3.49 1.90
N ALA A 141 -14.24 2.86 0.76
CA ALA A 141 -15.41 1.99 0.64
C ALA A 141 -15.29 0.71 1.49
N LEU A 142 -14.10 0.10 1.54
CA LEU A 142 -13.85 -1.13 2.30
C LEU A 142 -13.33 -0.87 3.72
N GLY A 143 -13.09 0.40 4.08
CA GLY A 143 -12.56 0.77 5.39
C GLY A 143 -11.11 0.30 5.62
N LEU A 144 -10.31 0.19 4.56
CA LEU A 144 -8.92 -0.28 4.64
C LEU A 144 -8.05 0.65 5.48
N TYR A 145 -8.40 1.93 5.57
CA TYR A 145 -7.73 2.90 6.45
C TYR A 145 -7.78 2.54 7.95
N LYS A 146 -8.64 1.59 8.34
CA LYS A 146 -8.81 1.17 9.76
C LYS A 146 -7.73 0.21 10.23
N PHE A 147 -6.91 -0.34 9.33
CA PHE A 147 -5.87 -1.29 9.68
C PHE A 147 -4.67 -1.21 8.73
N ASN A 148 -3.54 -1.76 9.15
CA ASN A 148 -2.35 -1.78 8.32
C ASN A 148 -2.42 -2.91 7.29
N CYS A 149 -2.76 -2.60 6.03
CA CYS A 149 -2.84 -3.61 4.97
C CYS A 149 -1.49 -4.30 4.69
N MET A 150 -0.36 -3.62 4.97
CA MET A 150 0.96 -4.21 4.79
C MET A 150 1.22 -5.32 5.79
N ASP A 151 0.85 -5.09 7.07
CA ASP A 151 0.94 -6.11 8.12
C ASP A 151 0.13 -7.35 7.75
N VAL A 152 -1.09 -7.16 7.22
CA VAL A 152 -1.95 -8.27 6.75
C VAL A 152 -1.28 -9.08 5.64
N ASN A 153 -0.68 -8.42 4.64
CA ASN A 153 0.03 -9.10 3.55
C ASN A 153 1.27 -9.83 4.05
N LEU A 154 2.03 -9.24 4.98
CA LEU A 154 3.19 -9.90 5.58
C LEU A 154 2.78 -11.12 6.40
N LYS A 155 1.67 -11.06 7.15
CA LYS A 155 1.15 -12.23 7.88
C LYS A 155 0.72 -13.37 6.96
N PHE A 156 0.11 -13.04 5.82
CA PHE A 156 -0.18 -14.02 4.79
C PHE A 156 1.10 -14.66 4.24
N LEU A 157 2.13 -13.87 3.96
CA LEU A 157 3.42 -14.40 3.49
C LEU A 157 4.14 -15.25 4.54
N ASP A 158 4.16 -14.83 5.82
CA ASP A 158 4.72 -15.60 6.92
C ASP A 158 4.02 -16.97 7.06
N TRP A 159 2.69 -16.98 6.93
CA TRP A 159 1.90 -18.22 6.92
C TRP A 159 2.21 -19.08 5.69
N TRP A 160 2.28 -18.47 4.51
CA TRP A 160 2.60 -19.15 3.25
C TRP A 160 3.98 -19.81 3.32
N GLU A 161 4.97 -19.09 3.83
CA GLU A 161 6.32 -19.59 4.07
C GLU A 161 6.32 -20.82 4.97
N ARG A 162 5.64 -20.76 6.13
CA ARG A 162 5.54 -21.91 7.06
C ARG A 162 4.82 -23.11 6.45
N LYS A 163 3.86 -22.87 5.55
CA LYS A 163 3.16 -23.93 4.83
C LYS A 163 4.07 -24.66 3.84
N GLN A 164 5.07 -23.98 3.28
CA GLN A 164 6.02 -24.56 2.32
C GLN A 164 7.17 -25.34 2.99
N GLY A 165 7.49 -25.10 4.26
CA GLY A 165 8.51 -25.83 5.04
C GLY A 165 9.36 -24.94 5.92
#